data_AF-A0A4Q4T130-F1
#
_entry.id   AF-A0A4Q4T130-F1
#
_cell.length_a   1.000
_cell.length_b   1.000
_cell.length_c   1.000
_cell.angle_alpha   90.00
_cell.angle_beta   90.00
_cell.angle_gamma   90.00
#
_symmetry.space_group_name_H-M   'P 1'
#
loop_
_entity.id
_entity.type
_entity.pdbx_description
1 polymer ?
#
loop_
_entity_poly.entity_id
_entity_poly.type
_entity_poly.pdbx_seq_one_letter_code
_entity_poly.pdbx_strand_id
1 'polypeptide(L)'
;MAQRRGSSTRATDKYPGYDIENCEKESVAACIAWCAEADECAAANWYNAGPQGADLNYCWLKSDYGEVRKTKDAQSVNIPILNAQLLKSFKADVSPDTVNKTVAGMLGLKNSCVHPASQKPYIKSLTGGPDNSPEGMQAGIQYGFVAEFENPGDRDFYVAEDKAHQAFKDSLSGTLEKVIVVDYSF
;
A
#
# COMPACT_ATOMS: atom_id res chain seq x y z
N MET A 1 14.65 -0.25 33.64
CA MET A 1 13.22 0.07 33.44
C MET A 1 13.14 1.11 32.33
N ALA A 2 12.94 0.66 31.08
CA ALA A 2 12.80 1.56 29.94
C ALA A 2 11.34 2.04 29.86
N GLN A 3 11.19 3.36 29.87
CA GLN A 3 9.91 4.06 29.90
C GLN A 3 9.20 3.85 28.55
N ARG A 4 8.07 3.12 28.56
CA ARG A 4 7.19 2.93 27.39
C ARG A 4 6.78 4.31 26.88
N ARG A 5 7.18 4.66 25.65
CA ARG A 5 6.85 5.94 25.03
C ARG A 5 5.36 5.96 24.67
N GLY A 6 4.64 6.89 25.28
CA GLY A 6 3.43 7.56 24.77
C GLY A 6 2.40 6.72 24.04
N SER A 7 1.51 6.09 24.79
CA SER A 7 0.19 5.63 24.34
C SER A 7 -0.59 6.79 23.70
N SER A 8 -0.95 6.65 22.41
CA SER A 8 -2.01 7.44 21.78
C SER A 8 -3.17 6.50 21.43
N THR A 9 -4.00 6.21 22.43
CA THR A 9 -5.22 5.41 22.37
C THR A 9 -6.37 6.17 21.70
N ARG A 10 -6.32 6.38 20.39
CA ARG A 10 -7.49 6.87 19.64
C ARG A 10 -7.85 5.88 18.55
N ALA A 11 -8.97 5.19 18.74
CA ALA A 11 -9.45 4.20 17.78
C ALA A 11 -10.26 4.79 16.61
N THR A 12 -10.68 6.06 16.69
CA THR A 12 -11.41 6.72 15.60
C THR A 12 -10.50 7.28 14.51
N ASP A 13 -9.27 7.62 14.88
CA ASP A 13 -8.28 8.15 13.95
C ASP A 13 -7.60 6.95 13.29
N LYS A 14 -7.63 6.89 11.95
CA LYS A 14 -7.03 5.75 11.23
C LYS A 14 -5.53 5.77 11.42
N TYR A 15 -5.06 4.89 12.31
CA TYR A 15 -3.65 4.64 12.53
C TYR A 15 -3.11 3.78 11.39
N PRO A 16 -2.04 4.22 10.71
CA PRO A 16 -1.62 3.61 9.46
C PRO A 16 -0.64 2.42 9.61
N GLY A 17 -0.43 1.89 10.83
CA GLY A 17 0.41 0.71 11.11
C GLY A 17 -0.12 -0.65 10.58
N TYR A 18 0.60 -1.75 10.75
CA TYR A 18 0.18 -3.06 10.20
C TYR A 18 -0.92 -3.72 11.04
N ASP A 19 -1.85 -4.41 10.38
CA ASP A 19 -2.89 -5.16 11.09
C ASP A 19 -2.31 -6.38 11.80
N ILE A 20 -2.56 -6.47 13.11
CA ILE A 20 -2.16 -7.59 13.96
C ILE A 20 -3.31 -8.61 13.99
N GLU A 21 -4.48 -8.15 14.42
CA GLU A 21 -5.70 -8.95 14.60
C GLU A 21 -6.92 -8.04 14.46
N ASN A 22 -8.06 -8.60 14.03
CA ASN A 22 -9.34 -7.91 14.08
C ASN A 22 -10.41 -8.79 14.72
N CYS A 23 -11.35 -8.18 15.42
CA CYS A 23 -12.54 -8.85 15.92
C CYS A 23 -13.70 -7.87 16.06
N GLU A 24 -14.92 -8.43 16.08
CA GLU A 24 -16.10 -7.67 16.44
C GLU A 24 -15.98 -7.18 17.89
N LYS A 25 -16.35 -5.91 18.11
CA LYS A 25 -16.38 -5.30 19.43
C LYS A 25 -17.64 -4.46 19.57
N GLU A 26 -18.15 -4.36 20.80
CA GLU A 26 -19.40 -3.63 21.08
C GLU A 26 -19.20 -2.10 21.14
N SER A 27 -17.96 -1.63 21.32
CA SER A 27 -17.67 -0.19 21.39
C SER A 27 -16.22 0.17 21.09
N VAL A 28 -15.99 1.45 20.74
CA VAL A 28 -14.66 2.06 20.63
C VAL A 28 -13.82 1.84 21.90
N ALA A 29 -14.45 1.90 23.07
CA ALA A 29 -13.77 1.68 24.35
C ALA A 29 -13.28 0.22 24.49
N ALA A 30 -14.11 -0.75 24.10
CA ALA A 30 -13.72 -2.17 24.08
C ALA A 30 -12.59 -2.44 23.07
N CYS A 31 -12.59 -1.72 21.94
CA CYS A 31 -11.52 -1.77 20.96
C CYS A 31 -10.18 -1.25 21.52
N ILE A 32 -10.21 -0.11 22.21
CA ILE A 32 -9.02 0.47 22.86
C ILE A 32 -8.49 -0.43 23.97
N ALA A 33 -9.39 -0.97 24.82
CA ALA A 33 -9.01 -1.88 25.89
C ALA A 33 -8.31 -3.13 25.35
N TRP A 34 -8.84 -3.70 24.26
CA TRP A 34 -8.24 -4.87 23.61
C TRP A 34 -6.83 -4.59 23.07
N CYS A 35 -6.60 -3.43 22.46
CA CYS A 35 -5.24 -3.04 22.06
C CYS A 35 -4.29 -2.89 23.26
N ALA A 36 -4.78 -2.37 24.39
CA ALA A 36 -3.94 -2.20 25.57
C ALA A 36 -3.49 -3.54 26.20
N GLU A 37 -4.25 -4.61 25.95
CA GLU A 37 -3.97 -5.97 26.42
C GLU A 37 -3.17 -6.79 25.40
N ALA A 38 -3.25 -6.44 24.12
CA ALA A 38 -2.54 -7.14 23.06
C ALA A 38 -1.06 -6.74 23.03
N ASP A 39 -0.20 -7.75 23.06
CA ASP A 39 1.23 -7.55 22.83
C ASP A 39 1.45 -6.93 21.45
N GLU A 40 2.38 -5.98 21.38
CA GLU A 40 2.81 -5.33 20.12
C GLU A 40 1.77 -4.42 19.45
N CYS A 41 0.59 -4.23 20.07
CA CYS A 41 -0.39 -3.25 19.61
C CYS A 41 0.06 -1.82 19.94
N ALA A 42 0.29 -1.01 18.91
CA ALA A 42 0.61 0.41 19.02
C ALA A 42 -0.64 1.29 18.98
N ALA A 43 -1.66 0.89 18.23
CA ALA A 43 -2.94 1.60 18.13
C ALA A 43 -4.06 0.65 17.69
N ALA A 44 -5.30 1.12 17.71
CA ALA A 44 -6.41 0.39 17.13
C ALA A 44 -7.18 1.28 16.14
N ASN A 45 -7.86 0.69 15.17
CA ASN A 45 -8.78 1.37 14.27
C ASN A 45 -10.20 0.81 14.44
N TRP A 46 -11.16 1.70 14.60
CA TRP A 46 -12.58 1.38 14.75
C TRP A 46 -13.33 1.57 13.43
N TYR A 47 -14.20 0.63 13.12
CA TYR A 47 -15.11 0.67 11.97
C TYR A 47 -16.52 0.36 12.45
N ASN A 48 -17.46 1.26 12.15
CA ASN A 48 -18.87 1.01 12.42
C ASN A 48 -19.46 0.09 11.35
N ALA A 49 -20.46 -0.71 11.74
CA ALA A 49 -21.32 -1.42 10.82
C ALA A 49 -21.93 -0.44 9.81
N GLY A 50 -22.00 -0.83 8.53
CA GLY A 50 -22.53 0.04 7.50
C GLY A 50 -22.51 -0.54 6.10
N PRO A 51 -23.20 0.13 5.15
CA PRO A 51 -23.47 -0.37 3.80
C PRO A 51 -22.22 -0.55 2.91
N GLN A 52 -21.03 -0.26 3.41
CA GLN A 52 -19.78 -0.18 2.66
C GLN A 52 -18.68 -1.14 3.17
N GLY A 53 -18.97 -2.08 4.08
CA GLY A 53 -17.94 -3.09 4.38
C GLY A 53 -18.09 -4.08 5.54
N ALA A 54 -19.11 -3.99 6.40
CA ALA A 54 -19.40 -5.05 7.38
C ALA A 54 -20.79 -4.85 8.01
N ASP A 55 -21.47 -5.96 8.34
CA ASP A 55 -22.74 -5.94 9.11
C ASP A 55 -22.52 -5.68 10.61
N LEU A 56 -21.26 -5.68 11.05
CA LEU A 56 -20.86 -5.63 12.46
C LEU A 56 -19.82 -4.54 12.71
N ASN A 57 -19.70 -4.09 13.96
CA ASN A 57 -18.68 -3.14 14.38
C ASN A 57 -17.35 -3.85 14.61
N TYR A 58 -16.29 -3.42 13.94
CA TYR A 58 -14.98 -4.08 14.01
C TYR A 58 -13.90 -3.19 14.61
N CYS A 59 -13.07 -3.82 15.44
CA CYS A 59 -11.82 -3.27 15.93
C CYS A 59 -10.66 -3.94 15.21
N TRP A 60 -9.69 -3.14 14.75
CA TRP A 60 -8.47 -3.60 14.12
C TRP A 60 -7.27 -3.16 14.94
N LEU A 61 -6.49 -4.11 15.45
CA LEU A 61 -5.26 -3.82 16.18
C LEU A 61 -4.13 -3.53 15.22
N LYS A 62 -3.37 -2.48 15.50
CA LYS A 62 -2.31 -1.96 14.62
C LYS A 62 -0.98 -2.02 15.33
N SER A 63 0.03 -2.62 14.68
CA SER A 63 1.41 -2.59 15.16
C SER A 63 2.02 -1.21 14.96
N ASP A 64 3.14 -0.94 15.63
CA ASP A 64 4.03 0.11 15.15
C ASP A 64 4.66 -0.34 13.83
N TYR A 65 5.15 0.60 13.05
CA TYR A 65 5.67 0.30 11.74
C TYR A 65 7.02 -0.46 11.75
N GLY A 66 7.49 -0.96 12.91
CA GLY A 66 8.73 -1.71 13.10
C GLY A 66 8.59 -3.24 13.08
N GLU A 67 7.37 -3.73 12.76
CA GLU A 67 6.86 -5.12 12.63
C GLU A 67 6.41 -5.85 13.91
N VAL A 68 5.13 -6.28 13.94
CA VAL A 68 4.72 -7.71 13.97
C VAL A 68 3.41 -7.91 13.19
N ARG A 69 3.29 -9.06 12.50
CA ARG A 69 2.05 -9.61 11.91
C ARG A 69 1.89 -11.08 12.33
N LYS A 70 0.80 -11.47 12.99
CA LYS A 70 0.25 -12.85 12.84
C LYS A 70 -1.28 -12.87 12.84
N THR A 71 -1.78 -12.88 11.62
CA THR A 71 -3.17 -13.00 11.21
C THR A 71 -3.70 -14.42 11.40
N LYS A 72 -4.39 -14.70 12.50
CA LYS A 72 -5.16 -15.95 12.60
C LYS A 72 -6.66 -15.76 12.75
N ASP A 73 -7.16 -14.61 12.29
CA ASP A 73 -8.48 -14.45 11.66
C ASP A 73 -8.58 -13.05 11.01
N ALA A 74 -7.59 -12.67 10.18
CA ALA A 74 -7.91 -11.77 9.08
C ALA A 74 -8.79 -12.61 8.15
N GLN A 75 -10.09 -12.74 8.45
CA GLN A 75 -11.01 -13.30 7.49
C GLN A 75 -10.94 -12.41 6.26
N SER A 76 -10.14 -12.87 5.30
CA SER A 76 -10.52 -12.97 3.89
C SER A 76 -11.58 -11.95 3.56
N VAL A 77 -11.17 -10.71 3.42
CA VAL A 77 -10.40 -10.41 2.24
C VAL A 77 -9.06 -9.79 2.62
N ASN A 78 -8.00 -10.61 2.57
CA ASN A 78 -6.68 -10.08 2.30
C ASN A 78 -6.76 -9.56 0.86
N ILE A 79 -7.33 -8.36 0.71
CA ILE A 79 -7.47 -7.76 -0.59
C ILE A 79 -6.09 -7.25 -0.93
N PRO A 80 -5.36 -7.88 -1.86
CA PRO A 80 -4.19 -7.21 -2.40
C PRO A 80 -4.64 -5.85 -2.91
N ILE A 81 -4.11 -4.77 -2.33
CA ILE A 81 -4.34 -3.44 -2.88
C ILE A 81 -3.45 -3.38 -4.10
N LEU A 82 -4.08 -3.34 -5.26
CA LEU A 82 -3.39 -3.28 -6.54
C LEU A 82 -3.44 -1.84 -7.05
N ASN A 83 -2.25 -1.25 -7.16
CA ASN A 83 -2.05 -0.06 -7.96
C ASN A 83 -1.61 -0.52 -9.35
N ALA A 84 -2.52 -0.46 -10.31
CA ALA A 84 -2.21 -0.65 -11.71
C ALA A 84 -1.81 0.70 -12.31
N GLN A 85 -0.55 0.79 -12.74
CA GLN A 85 -0.02 1.94 -13.45
C GLN A 85 0.17 1.59 -14.93
N LEU A 86 -0.63 2.22 -15.78
CA LEU A 86 -0.59 2.07 -17.23
C LEU A 86 0.11 3.30 -17.83
N LEU A 87 1.20 3.07 -18.56
CA LEU A 87 1.99 4.14 -19.20
C LEU A 87 1.70 4.14 -20.70
N LYS A 88 1.15 5.26 -21.20
CA LYS A 88 0.68 5.35 -22.58
C LYS A 88 1.84 5.22 -23.55
N SER A 89 2.86 6.04 -23.34
CA SER A 89 3.95 6.17 -24.29
C SER A 89 5.07 6.99 -23.68
N PHE A 90 6.29 6.55 -23.93
CA PHE A 90 7.43 7.47 -23.95
C PHE A 90 7.27 8.40 -25.17
N LYS A 91 7.69 9.66 -25.05
CA LYS A 91 7.70 10.55 -26.21
C LYS A 91 8.57 9.94 -27.33
N ALA A 92 8.25 10.25 -28.59
CA ALA A 92 8.89 9.63 -29.76
C ALA A 92 10.41 9.89 -29.85
N ASP A 93 10.92 10.92 -29.16
CA ASP A 93 12.32 11.28 -29.08
C ASP A 93 13.08 10.59 -27.93
N VAL A 94 12.39 9.81 -27.11
CA VAL A 94 13.02 9.07 -26.01
C VAL A 94 13.77 7.85 -26.55
N SER A 95 15.06 7.76 -26.21
CA SER A 95 15.91 6.65 -26.64
C SER A 95 15.47 5.30 -26.04
N PRO A 96 15.68 4.17 -26.75
CA PRO A 96 15.44 2.83 -26.21
C PRO A 96 16.15 2.57 -24.88
N ASP A 97 17.35 3.13 -24.69
CA ASP A 97 18.09 3.00 -23.43
C ASP A 97 17.38 3.71 -22.26
N THR A 98 16.81 4.88 -22.51
CA THR A 98 16.01 5.61 -21.50
C THR A 98 14.73 4.84 -21.17
N VAL A 99 14.08 4.24 -22.18
CA VAL A 99 12.92 3.36 -21.99
C VAL A 99 13.29 2.18 -21.08
N ASN A 100 14.34 1.44 -21.44
CA ASN A 100 14.80 0.28 -20.68
C ASN A 100 15.19 0.64 -19.24
N LYS A 101 15.90 1.77 -19.04
CA LYS A 101 16.24 2.27 -17.71
C LYS A 101 15.01 2.62 -16.89
N THR A 102 13.98 3.21 -17.52
CA THR A 102 12.73 3.55 -16.85
C THR A 102 11.97 2.30 -16.43
N VAL A 103 11.84 1.32 -17.33
CA VAL A 103 11.19 0.03 -17.03
C VAL A 103 11.92 -0.71 -15.90
N ALA A 104 13.25 -0.77 -15.96
CA ALA A 104 14.06 -1.38 -14.90
C ALA A 104 13.95 -0.61 -13.58
N GLY A 105 13.91 0.73 -13.63
CA GLY A 105 13.69 1.60 -12.48
C GLY A 105 12.33 1.33 -11.81
N MET A 106 11.26 1.26 -12.61
CA MET A 106 9.91 0.92 -12.12
C MET A 106 9.93 -0.42 -11.39
N LEU A 107 10.40 -1.50 -12.04
CA LEU A 107 10.45 -2.83 -11.43
C LEU A 107 11.40 -2.91 -10.21
N GLY A 108 12.42 -2.05 -10.16
CA GLY A 108 13.34 -1.92 -9.05
C GLY A 108 12.72 -1.33 -7.78
N LEU A 109 11.61 -0.59 -7.90
CA LEU A 109 10.93 0.03 -6.76
C LEU A 109 10.54 -0.96 -5.68
N LYS A 110 10.22 -2.21 -6.05
CA LYS A 110 9.89 -3.26 -5.07
C LYS A 110 11.00 -3.53 -4.05
N ASN A 111 12.25 -3.22 -4.40
CA ASN A 111 13.41 -3.41 -3.54
C ASN A 111 13.84 -2.10 -2.90
N SER A 112 13.73 -0.97 -3.61
CA SER A 112 14.21 0.33 -3.13
C SER A 112 13.21 1.09 -2.28
N CYS A 113 11.90 0.82 -2.41
CA CYS A 113 10.87 1.38 -1.53
C CYS A 113 10.88 0.60 -0.21
N VAL A 114 11.50 1.19 0.80
CA VAL A 114 11.73 0.59 2.12
C VAL A 114 11.00 1.40 3.16
N HIS A 115 10.18 0.74 3.97
CA HIS A 115 9.39 1.42 5.00
C HIS A 115 10.35 1.93 6.10
N PRO A 116 10.31 3.23 6.46
CA PRO A 116 11.32 3.85 7.32
C PRO A 116 11.37 3.27 8.74
N ALA A 117 10.28 2.67 9.21
CA ALA A 117 10.26 2.07 10.54
C ALA A 117 10.64 0.58 10.57
N SER A 118 10.25 -0.23 9.57
CA SER A 118 10.61 -1.66 9.53
C SER A 118 11.96 -1.91 8.89
N GLN A 119 12.48 -0.92 8.14
CA GLN A 119 13.71 -1.04 7.34
C GLN A 119 13.63 -2.21 6.34
N LYS A 120 12.42 -2.56 5.90
CA LYS A 120 12.16 -3.64 4.93
C LYS A 120 11.35 -3.13 3.74
N PRO A 121 11.52 -3.75 2.56
CA PRO A 121 10.63 -3.48 1.43
C PRO A 121 9.19 -3.86 1.76
N TYR A 122 8.24 -3.01 1.39
CA TYR A 122 6.82 -3.17 1.72
C TYR A 122 5.92 -3.37 0.49
N ILE A 123 6.46 -3.21 -0.71
CA ILE A 123 5.77 -3.60 -1.95
C ILE A 123 5.83 -5.13 -2.05
N LYS A 124 4.67 -5.79 -1.99
CA LYS A 124 4.59 -7.26 -2.01
C LYS A 124 5.04 -7.83 -3.34
N SER A 125 4.54 -7.24 -4.43
CA SER A 125 4.89 -7.62 -5.78
C SER A 125 4.89 -6.39 -6.68
N LEU A 126 5.78 -6.38 -7.66
CA LEU A 126 5.79 -5.38 -8.71
C LEU A 126 6.16 -6.07 -10.01
N THR A 127 5.19 -6.10 -10.91
CA THR A 127 5.30 -6.76 -12.21
C THR A 127 4.87 -5.80 -13.30
N GLY A 128 5.25 -6.09 -14.54
CA GLY A 128 4.89 -5.27 -15.68
C GLY A 128 5.80 -5.48 -16.87
N GLY A 129 5.48 -4.82 -17.97
CA GLY A 129 6.18 -4.95 -19.22
C GLY A 129 5.49 -4.25 -20.39
N PRO A 130 6.03 -4.42 -21.61
CA PRO A 130 5.40 -3.91 -22.81
C PRO A 130 4.07 -4.60 -23.09
N ASP A 131 3.13 -3.86 -23.67
CA ASP A 131 1.89 -4.42 -24.20
C ASP A 131 2.18 -5.50 -25.24
N ASN A 132 1.40 -6.58 -25.19
CA ASN A 132 1.42 -7.67 -26.15
C ASN A 132 0.01 -8.11 -26.55
N SER A 133 -1.02 -7.29 -26.29
CA SER A 133 -2.39 -7.65 -26.59
C SER A 133 -2.66 -7.60 -28.11
N PRO A 134 -3.25 -8.66 -28.69
CA PRO A 134 -3.67 -8.65 -30.09
C PRO A 134 -5.01 -7.93 -30.32
N GLU A 135 -5.68 -7.45 -29.26
CA GLU A 135 -7.08 -7.00 -29.33
C GLU A 135 -7.26 -5.59 -29.91
N GLY A 136 -6.18 -4.80 -30.02
CA GLY A 136 -6.20 -3.48 -30.65
C GLY A 136 -6.92 -2.38 -29.85
N MET A 137 -7.24 -2.62 -28.57
CA MET A 137 -7.99 -1.71 -27.69
C MET A 137 -7.11 -0.94 -26.68
N GLN A 138 -5.80 -0.92 -26.87
CA GLN A 138 -4.82 -0.31 -25.97
C GLN A 138 -5.00 1.20 -25.80
N ALA A 139 -5.73 1.87 -26.70
CA ALA A 139 -5.86 3.33 -26.75
C ALA A 139 -4.49 4.04 -26.71
N GLY A 140 -3.49 3.44 -27.36
CA GLY A 140 -2.12 3.91 -27.44
C GLY A 140 -1.21 3.51 -26.28
N ILE A 141 -1.67 2.73 -25.29
CA ILE A 141 -0.86 2.27 -24.15
C ILE A 141 0.19 1.25 -24.57
N GLN A 142 1.45 1.50 -24.22
CA GLN A 142 2.60 0.67 -24.61
C GLN A 142 3.16 -0.17 -23.46
N TYR A 143 2.93 0.23 -22.20
CA TYR A 143 3.45 -0.48 -21.03
C TYR A 143 2.42 -0.53 -19.92
N GLY A 144 2.37 -1.66 -19.21
CA GLY A 144 1.54 -1.84 -18.02
C GLY A 144 2.36 -2.36 -16.85
N PHE A 145 2.09 -1.83 -15.65
CA PHE A 145 2.69 -2.23 -14.40
C PHE A 145 1.62 -2.43 -13.33
N VAL A 146 1.84 -3.40 -12.45
CA VAL A 146 0.98 -3.69 -11.31
C VAL A 146 1.86 -3.77 -10.06
N ALA A 147 1.65 -2.84 -9.14
CA ALA A 147 2.21 -2.86 -7.80
C ALA A 147 1.16 -3.42 -6.83
N GLU A 148 1.55 -4.40 -6.04
CA GLU A 148 0.73 -4.99 -4.99
C GLU A 148 1.25 -4.55 -3.62
N PHE A 149 0.31 -4.09 -2.80
CA PHE A 149 0.54 -3.72 -1.41
C PHE A 149 -0.31 -4.62 -0.51
N GLU A 150 0.14 -4.85 0.72
CA GLU A 150 -0.66 -5.62 1.67
C GLU A 150 -1.90 -4.85 2.12
N ASN A 151 -1.80 -3.53 2.21
CA ASN A 151 -2.85 -2.69 2.78
C ASN A 151 -2.84 -1.28 2.15
N PRO A 152 -3.91 -0.50 2.31
CA PRO A 152 -3.99 0.84 1.77
C PRO A 152 -2.95 1.81 2.34
N GLY A 153 -2.52 1.63 3.60
CA GLY A 153 -1.53 2.48 4.24
C GLY A 153 -0.16 2.42 3.56
N ASP A 154 0.29 1.22 3.21
CA ASP A 154 1.50 1.00 2.40
C ASP A 154 1.39 1.68 1.03
N ARG A 155 0.24 1.56 0.35
CA ARG A 155 -0.03 2.23 -0.94
C ARG A 155 -0.01 3.75 -0.79
N ASP A 156 -0.66 4.29 0.24
CA ASP A 156 -0.73 5.73 0.49
C ASP A 156 0.65 6.31 0.78
N PHE A 157 1.44 5.62 1.61
CA PHE A 157 2.84 5.98 1.88
C PHE A 157 3.69 5.94 0.60
N TYR A 158 3.56 4.89 -0.22
CA TYR A 158 4.21 4.80 -1.52
C TYR A 158 3.93 6.03 -2.39
N VAL A 159 2.66 6.41 -2.55
CA VAL A 159 2.27 7.52 -3.42
C VAL A 159 2.73 8.88 -2.87
N ALA A 160 2.56 9.11 -1.57
CA ALA A 160 2.69 10.43 -0.95
C ALA A 160 4.06 10.74 -0.35
N GLU A 161 4.74 9.75 0.23
CA GLU A 161 5.87 9.99 1.15
C GLU A 161 7.16 9.26 0.77
N ASP A 162 7.08 8.11 0.09
CA ASP A 162 8.25 7.29 -0.22
C ASP A 162 9.24 8.03 -1.13
N LYS A 163 10.43 8.32 -0.61
CA LYS A 163 11.45 9.11 -1.31
C LYS A 163 12.00 8.42 -2.56
N ALA A 164 12.10 7.09 -2.57
CA ALA A 164 12.58 6.34 -3.74
C ALA A 164 11.53 6.43 -4.87
N HIS A 165 10.25 6.28 -4.54
CA HIS A 165 9.18 6.48 -5.51
C HIS A 165 9.06 7.94 -5.97
N GLN A 166 9.20 8.94 -5.09
CA GLN A 166 9.21 10.34 -5.50
C GLN A 166 10.35 10.62 -6.49
N ALA A 167 11.57 10.18 -6.18
CA ALA A 167 12.72 10.35 -7.07
C ALA A 167 12.52 9.66 -8.42
N PHE A 168 11.87 8.49 -8.43
CA PHE A 168 11.48 7.83 -9.67
C PHE A 168 10.48 8.68 -10.47
N LYS A 169 9.40 9.17 -9.87
CA LYS A 169 8.42 10.06 -10.55
C LYS A 169 9.08 11.29 -11.15
N ASP A 170 10.00 11.92 -10.42
CA ASP A 170 10.74 13.10 -10.88
C ASP A 170 11.61 12.76 -12.11
N SER A 171 12.22 11.57 -12.15
CA SER A 171 13.01 11.11 -13.30
C SER A 171 12.19 10.90 -14.57
N LEU A 172 10.86 10.77 -14.46
CA LEU A 172 9.94 10.62 -15.60
C LEU A 172 9.52 11.98 -16.19
N SER A 173 9.88 13.08 -15.54
CA SER A 173 9.50 14.42 -16.01
C SER A 173 10.03 14.66 -17.42
N GLY A 174 9.11 14.98 -18.33
CA GLY A 174 9.46 15.24 -19.72
C GLY A 174 9.68 14.01 -20.60
N THR A 175 9.62 12.77 -20.08
CA THR A 175 9.79 11.54 -20.89
C THR A 175 8.46 10.87 -21.25
N LEU A 176 7.44 11.01 -20.40
CA LEU A 176 6.13 10.39 -20.62
C LEU A 176 5.15 11.35 -21.31
N GLU A 177 4.31 10.78 -22.19
CA GLU A 177 3.25 11.51 -22.88
C GLU A 177 1.91 11.41 -22.14
N LYS A 178 1.58 10.24 -21.58
CA LYS A 178 0.37 10.02 -20.78
C LYS A 178 0.57 8.88 -19.78
N VAL A 179 -0.06 9.03 -18.62
CA VAL A 179 -0.11 8.05 -17.54
C VAL A 179 -1.57 7.86 -17.15
N ILE A 180 -1.97 6.61 -16.92
CA ILE A 180 -3.24 6.24 -16.29
C ILE A 180 -2.89 5.43 -15.05
N VAL A 181 -3.51 5.77 -13.91
CA VAL A 181 -3.33 5.04 -12.65
C VAL A 181 -4.70 4.61 -12.18
N VAL A 182 -4.81 3.34 -11.83
CA VAL A 182 -6.03 2.74 -11.29
C VAL A 182 -5.67 2.00 -10.00
N ASP A 183 -6.29 2.40 -8.91
CA ASP A 183 -6.22 1.68 -7.65
C ASP A 183 -7.47 0.86 -7.46
N TYR A 184 -7.32 -0.41 -7.10
CA TYR A 184 -8.45 -1.28 -6.83
C TYR A 184 -8.13 -2.34 -5.77
N SER A 185 -9.23 -2.89 -5.25
CA SER A 185 -9.27 -3.87 -4.19
C SER A 185 -10.48 -4.80 -4.50
N PHE A 186 -10.31 -6.11 -4.39
CA PHE A 186 -11.33 -7.17 -4.53
C PHE A 186 -12.16 -7.46 -3.29
#